data_AF-E0UCM1-F1
#
_entry.id   AF-E0UCM1-F1
#
_cell.length_a   1.000
_cell.length_b   1.000
_cell.length_c   1.000
_cell.angle_alpha   90.00
_cell.angle_beta   90.00
_cell.angle_gamma   90.00
#
_symmetry.space_group_name_H-M   'P 1'
#
loop_
_entity.id
_entity.type
_entity.pdbx_description
1 polymer ?
#
loop_
_entity_poly.entity_id
_entity_poly.type
_entity_poly.pdbx_seq_one_letter_code
_entity_poly.pdbx_strand_id
1 'polypeptide(L)'
;MNKYKTFLLTLVFLAGVFSSVFFWPRDVMAESRSLTAIVQTKAYKPDGSKVLNLSRGKTYGVSLVANAQDYWDVQLAGDAGRWKFKKADVDFHMGDYPLNLSDFKGGDRVSTIKAIVSECHRWGLLKSQCAYVLATAEHESNFQPVREAWWMGEAWRRQNLRYWPWYGRGYGQMTWDFNYRKYERLTGIKLTQKPDLALQPNLALYILVHGMKTGSFTGYSLENWINSKQTNFYKARMIVNGLDCAGQIAGRASYWYRQLTVY
;
A
#
# COMPACT_ATOMS: atom_id res chain seq x y z
N MET A 1 -7.50 48.93 -9.50
CA MET A 1 -6.22 48.37 -9.98
C MET A 1 -5.55 47.61 -8.85
N ASN A 2 -5.62 46.27 -8.86
CA ASN A 2 -4.53 45.41 -8.42
C ASN A 2 -4.81 44.01 -8.97
N LYS A 3 -4.20 43.75 -10.14
CA LYS A 3 -4.24 42.50 -10.88
C LYS A 3 -3.21 41.53 -10.27
N TYR A 4 -3.38 40.25 -10.56
CA TYR A 4 -2.43 39.13 -10.34
C TYR A 4 -2.52 38.38 -9.00
N LYS A 5 -3.58 37.57 -8.86
CA LYS A 5 -3.48 36.21 -8.29
C LYS A 5 -4.15 35.24 -9.24
N THR A 6 -3.40 34.79 -10.25
CA THR A 6 -3.77 33.66 -11.10
C THR A 6 -2.63 32.66 -11.02
N PHE A 7 -2.74 31.69 -10.11
CA PHE A 7 -1.94 30.47 -10.21
C PHE A 7 -2.80 29.41 -10.88
N LEU A 8 -2.29 28.91 -12.01
CA LEU A 8 -2.91 27.92 -12.89
C LEU A 8 -3.42 26.71 -12.10
N LEU A 9 -4.74 26.52 -12.11
CA LEU A 9 -5.37 25.22 -11.92
C LEU A 9 -5.22 24.45 -13.23
N THR A 10 -4.42 23.38 -13.24
CA THR A 10 -4.52 22.38 -14.29
C THR A 10 -5.54 21.35 -13.85
N LEU A 11 -6.80 21.52 -14.30
CA LEU A 11 -7.79 20.44 -14.30
C LEU A 11 -7.28 19.34 -15.24
N VAL A 12 -7.03 18.15 -14.71
CA VAL A 12 -6.82 16.94 -15.52
C VAL A 12 -8.18 16.27 -15.68
N PHE A 13 -8.80 16.44 -16.86
CA PHE A 13 -9.96 15.67 -17.30
C PHE A 13 -9.57 14.74 -18.46
N LEU A 14 -10.03 13.49 -18.33
CA LEU A 14 -10.28 12.47 -19.37
C LEU A 14 -9.12 11.94 -20.24
N ALA A 15 -8.83 10.64 -20.11
CA ALA A 15 -9.11 9.63 -21.15
C ALA A 15 -8.68 8.22 -20.69
N GLY A 16 -9.43 7.18 -21.09
CA GLY A 16 -8.98 5.79 -21.01
C GLY A 16 -10.03 4.79 -20.52
N VAL A 17 -11.01 4.48 -21.37
CA VAL A 17 -11.92 3.33 -21.22
C VAL A 17 -11.13 2.07 -21.58
N PHE A 18 -11.03 1.12 -20.65
CA PHE A 18 -10.91 -0.31 -20.99
C PHE A 18 -11.68 -1.12 -19.95
N SER A 19 -12.70 -1.84 -20.45
CA SER A 19 -13.53 -2.75 -19.68
C SER A 19 -12.71 -3.92 -19.17
N SER A 20 -12.81 -4.21 -17.88
CA SER A 20 -12.56 -5.55 -17.34
C SER A 20 -13.78 -5.97 -16.55
N VAL A 21 -14.78 -6.52 -17.26
CA VAL A 21 -15.80 -7.34 -16.62
C VAL A 21 -15.14 -8.70 -16.38
N PHE A 22 -14.61 -8.89 -15.17
CA PHE A 22 -14.36 -10.21 -14.63
C PHE A 22 -15.18 -10.35 -13.34
N PHE A 23 -16.32 -11.00 -13.49
CA PHE A 23 -17.09 -11.54 -12.38
C PHE A 23 -16.24 -12.62 -11.70
N TRP A 24 -15.92 -12.45 -10.42
CA TRP A 24 -15.44 -13.55 -9.59
C TRP A 24 -16.58 -13.98 -8.65
N PRO A 25 -16.82 -15.29 -8.49
CA PRO A 25 -17.85 -15.81 -7.61
C PRO A 25 -17.55 -15.49 -6.13
N ARG A 26 -18.62 -15.31 -5.37
CA ARG A 26 -18.64 -15.00 -3.93
C ARG A 26 -17.96 -16.12 -3.12
N ASP A 27 -17.23 -15.71 -2.10
CA ASP A 27 -16.90 -16.48 -0.89
C ASP A 27 -16.00 -17.73 -1.00
N VAL A 28 -14.93 -17.64 -1.80
CA VAL A 28 -13.73 -18.47 -1.55
C VAL A 28 -12.58 -17.51 -1.27
N MET A 29 -12.18 -17.39 0.00
CA MET A 29 -10.92 -16.74 0.38
C MET A 29 -9.74 -17.64 0.00
N ALA A 30 -9.63 -17.97 -1.29
CA ALA A 30 -8.39 -18.45 -1.85
C ALA A 30 -7.37 -17.30 -1.73
N GLU A 31 -6.19 -17.64 -1.24
CA GLU A 31 -5.00 -16.78 -1.13
C GLU A 31 -4.93 -15.85 0.09
N SER A 32 -4.99 -16.44 1.28
CA SER A 32 -4.16 -15.96 2.39
C SER A 32 -2.85 -16.74 2.34
N ARG A 33 -1.68 -16.10 2.18
CA ARG A 33 -0.40 -16.81 2.10
C ARG A 33 0.13 -17.20 3.48
N SER A 34 -0.30 -16.48 4.52
CA SER A 34 -0.03 -16.83 5.89
C SER A 34 -1.22 -16.53 6.83
N LEU A 35 -1.33 -17.35 7.88
CA LEU A 35 -2.19 -17.15 9.05
C LEU A 35 -1.29 -16.87 10.24
N THR A 36 -1.62 -15.85 11.03
CA THR A 36 -0.89 -15.55 12.26
C THR A 36 -1.82 -15.48 13.45
N ALA A 37 -1.42 -16.11 14.55
CA ALA A 37 -2.10 -15.98 15.83
C ALA A 37 -1.87 -14.58 16.42
N ILE A 38 -2.92 -13.77 16.59
CA ILE A 38 -2.82 -12.40 17.14
C ILE A 38 -2.88 -12.38 18.67
N VAL A 39 -3.30 -13.49 19.28
CA VAL A 39 -3.25 -13.79 20.71
C VAL A 39 -2.68 -15.19 20.91
N GLN A 40 -2.33 -15.56 22.13
CA GLN A 40 -2.06 -16.96 22.45
C GLN A 40 -3.37 -17.75 22.34
N THR A 41 -3.42 -18.77 21.47
CA THR A 41 -4.66 -19.48 21.15
C THR A 41 -4.42 -20.96 20.84
N LYS A 42 -5.50 -21.68 20.53
CA LYS A 42 -5.53 -23.08 20.13
C LYS A 42 -6.26 -23.21 18.79
N ALA A 43 -5.76 -24.12 17.96
CA ALA A 43 -6.46 -24.61 16.79
C ALA A 43 -6.80 -26.09 16.96
N TYR A 44 -7.84 -26.55 16.29
CA TYR A 44 -8.38 -27.90 16.46
C TYR A 44 -8.44 -28.61 15.13
N LYS A 45 -8.20 -29.91 15.08
CA LYS A 45 -8.59 -30.67 13.88
C LYS A 45 -10.12 -30.58 13.68
N PRO A 46 -10.63 -30.58 12.44
CA PRO A 46 -12.07 -30.51 12.19
C PRO A 46 -12.89 -31.61 12.88
N ASP A 47 -12.28 -32.80 13.06
CA ASP A 47 -12.83 -33.95 13.78
C ASP A 47 -12.61 -33.90 15.30
N GLY A 48 -11.96 -32.85 15.83
CA GLY A 48 -11.63 -32.70 17.23
C GLY A 48 -10.48 -33.58 17.74
N SER A 49 -9.84 -34.38 16.87
CA SER A 49 -8.84 -35.39 17.27
C SER A 49 -7.55 -34.83 17.87
N LYS A 50 -7.17 -33.61 17.47
CA LYS A 50 -5.92 -32.96 17.91
C LYS A 50 -6.10 -31.48 18.16
N VAL A 51 -5.25 -30.97 19.06
CA VAL A 51 -5.13 -29.56 19.40
C VAL A 51 -3.72 -29.08 19.06
N LEU A 52 -3.64 -27.93 18.39
CA LEU A 52 -2.40 -27.21 18.12
C LEU A 52 -2.39 -25.96 19.00
N ASN A 53 -1.38 -25.80 19.85
CA ASN A 53 -1.20 -24.58 20.64
C ASN A 53 -0.37 -23.57 19.85
N LEU A 54 -0.84 -22.33 19.76
CA LEU A 54 -0.18 -21.23 19.05
C LEU A 54 0.19 -20.13 20.04
N SER A 55 1.47 -19.81 20.10
CA SER A 55 1.93 -18.57 20.73
C SER A 55 1.50 -17.37 19.90
N ARG A 56 1.27 -16.21 20.54
CA ARG A 56 1.04 -14.94 19.84
C ARG A 56 2.20 -14.67 18.87
N GLY A 57 1.87 -14.29 17.63
CA GLY A 57 2.80 -14.05 16.54
C GLY A 57 3.26 -15.30 15.80
N LYS A 58 2.82 -16.50 16.19
CA LYS A 58 3.11 -17.71 15.43
C LYS A 58 2.39 -17.67 14.08
N THR A 59 3.16 -17.79 13.00
CA THR A 59 2.67 -17.77 11.62
C THR A 59 2.76 -19.14 10.97
N TYR A 60 1.79 -19.47 10.12
CA TYR A 60 1.74 -20.66 9.28
C TYR A 60 1.44 -20.28 7.83
N GLY A 61 2.04 -20.97 6.87
CA GLY A 61 1.59 -20.92 5.48
C GLY A 61 0.19 -21.53 5.34
N VAL A 62 -0.61 -21.00 4.43
CA VAL A 62 -2.00 -21.43 4.21
C VAL A 62 -2.25 -21.68 2.73
N SER A 63 -2.93 -22.78 2.39
CA SER A 63 -3.29 -23.10 1.01
C SER A 63 -4.80 -23.00 0.74
N LEU A 64 -5.65 -23.15 1.76
CA LEU A 64 -7.10 -22.97 1.65
C LEU A 64 -7.67 -22.35 2.93
N VAL A 65 -8.65 -21.47 2.78
CA VAL A 65 -9.43 -20.89 3.88
C VAL A 65 -10.92 -21.00 3.54
N ALA A 66 -11.67 -21.64 4.44
CA ALA A 66 -13.12 -21.73 4.39
C ALA A 66 -13.73 -21.10 5.64
N ASN A 67 -14.83 -20.37 5.46
CA ASN A 67 -15.60 -19.79 6.55
C ASN A 67 -16.42 -20.89 7.25
N ALA A 68 -16.35 -20.97 8.58
CA ALA A 68 -17.12 -21.91 9.37
C ALA A 68 -17.62 -21.27 10.69
N GLN A 69 -18.68 -20.46 10.60
CA GLN A 69 -19.28 -19.75 11.75
C GLN A 69 -18.24 -18.92 12.51
N ASP A 70 -17.95 -19.25 13.77
CA ASP A 70 -16.95 -18.58 14.63
C ASP A 70 -15.50 -18.99 14.33
N TYR A 71 -15.32 -19.90 13.38
CA TYR A 71 -14.02 -20.45 13.01
C TYR A 71 -13.69 -20.22 11.53
N TRP A 72 -12.39 -20.21 11.25
CA TRP A 72 -11.82 -20.49 9.95
C TRP A 72 -11.45 -21.96 9.89
N ASP A 73 -11.90 -22.67 8.85
CA ASP A 73 -11.37 -23.98 8.49
C ASP A 73 -10.26 -23.77 7.47
N VAL A 74 -9.03 -24.07 7.87
CA VAL A 74 -7.82 -23.67 7.18
C VAL A 74 -6.99 -24.90 6.88
N GLN A 75 -6.64 -25.08 5.61
CA GLN A 75 -5.58 -25.99 5.22
C GLN A 75 -4.24 -25.28 5.39
N LEU A 76 -3.44 -25.74 6.34
CA LEU A 76 -2.06 -25.26 6.48
C LEU A 76 -1.21 -25.82 5.34
N ALA A 77 -0.24 -25.03 4.87
CA ALA A 77 0.69 -25.44 3.81
C ALA A 77 1.57 -26.61 4.28
N GLY A 78 1.96 -27.48 3.34
CA GLY A 78 2.67 -28.73 3.63
C GLY A 78 1.76 -29.81 4.24
N ASP A 79 2.35 -30.76 4.96
CA ASP A 79 1.65 -31.96 5.46
C ASP A 79 0.92 -31.74 6.80
N ALA A 80 0.78 -30.48 7.24
CA ALA A 80 0.13 -30.15 8.52
C ALA A 80 -1.39 -30.41 8.52
N GLY A 81 -2.02 -30.49 7.35
CA GLY A 81 -3.45 -30.80 7.18
C GLY A 81 -4.40 -29.63 7.50
N ARG A 82 -5.71 -29.92 7.55
CA ARG A 82 -6.77 -28.95 7.92
C ARG A 82 -6.85 -28.71 9.42
N TRP A 83 -7.19 -27.49 9.82
CA TRP A 83 -7.36 -27.03 11.19
C TRP A 83 -8.43 -25.95 11.31
N LYS A 84 -9.16 -25.93 12.42
CA LYS A 84 -10.12 -24.89 12.80
C LYS A 84 -9.45 -23.87 13.72
N PHE A 85 -9.47 -22.61 13.31
CA PHE A 85 -8.96 -21.47 14.07
C PHE A 85 -10.10 -20.54 14.44
N LYS A 86 -10.18 -20.08 15.70
CA LYS A 86 -11.21 -19.10 16.08
C LYS A 86 -10.95 -17.79 15.34
N LYS A 87 -11.95 -17.23 14.68
CA LYS A 87 -11.78 -16.04 13.82
C LYS A 87 -11.22 -14.83 14.56
N ALA A 88 -11.59 -14.68 15.83
CA ALA A 88 -11.15 -13.57 16.67
C ALA A 88 -9.67 -13.67 17.09
N ASP A 89 -9.05 -14.83 16.92
CA ASP A 89 -7.73 -15.12 17.50
C ASP A 89 -6.61 -15.14 16.45
N VAL A 90 -6.96 -15.09 15.16
CA VAL A 90 -6.03 -15.17 14.04
C VAL A 90 -6.32 -14.08 13.02
N ASP A 91 -5.28 -13.64 12.32
CA ASP A 91 -5.42 -12.78 11.14
C ASP A 91 -4.71 -13.42 9.95
N PHE A 92 -5.21 -13.09 8.76
CA PHE A 92 -4.64 -13.56 7.51
C PHE A 92 -3.94 -12.41 6.83
N HIS A 93 -2.70 -12.63 6.42
CA HIS A 93 -1.95 -11.64 5.68
C HIS A 93 -1.00 -12.30 4.67
N MET A 94 -0.34 -11.46 3.87
CA MET A 94 0.68 -11.87 2.90
C MET A 94 2.07 -11.31 3.23
N GLY A 95 2.18 -10.35 4.16
CA GLY A 95 3.45 -9.73 4.59
C GLY A 95 4.02 -10.33 5.89
N ASP A 96 5.06 -9.69 6.43
CA ASP A 96 5.70 -10.08 7.68
C ASP A 96 4.79 -9.84 8.90
N TYR A 97 4.93 -10.68 9.94
CA TYR A 97 4.33 -10.44 11.26
C TYR A 97 5.37 -10.58 12.40
N PRO A 98 5.40 -9.65 13.37
CA PRO A 98 4.65 -8.38 13.36
C PRO A 98 5.11 -7.50 12.20
N LEU A 99 4.18 -6.78 11.59
CA LEU A 99 4.51 -5.84 10.52
C LEU A 99 5.50 -4.81 11.08
N ASN A 100 6.72 -4.80 10.53
CA ASN A 100 7.74 -3.85 10.93
C ASN A 100 7.52 -2.53 10.19
N LEU A 101 6.73 -1.65 10.78
CA LEU A 101 6.55 -0.26 10.35
C LEU A 101 7.55 0.65 11.06
N SER A 102 7.92 1.75 10.41
CA SER A 102 8.66 2.82 11.10
C SER A 102 7.84 3.40 12.25
N ASP A 103 8.52 3.93 13.27
CA ASP A 103 7.89 4.63 14.38
C ASP A 103 7.45 6.07 14.04
N PHE A 104 7.59 6.49 12.77
CA PHE A 104 7.30 7.85 12.34
C PHE A 104 5.81 8.20 12.56
N LYS A 105 5.56 9.23 13.39
CA LYS A 105 4.21 9.70 13.73
C LYS A 105 3.73 10.90 12.91
N GLY A 106 4.47 11.26 11.85
CA GLY A 106 4.22 12.47 11.07
C GLY A 106 5.08 13.63 11.54
N GLY A 107 5.12 14.69 10.75
CA GLY A 107 5.91 15.87 11.04
C GLY A 107 5.80 16.92 9.95
N ASP A 108 6.65 17.94 10.06
CA ASP A 108 6.80 18.95 9.03
C ASP A 108 7.42 18.37 7.75
N ARG A 109 7.49 19.19 6.70
CA ARG A 109 8.03 18.79 5.39
C ARG A 109 9.42 18.14 5.50
N VAL A 110 10.31 18.73 6.31
CA VAL A 110 11.69 18.26 6.47
C VAL A 110 11.72 16.89 7.16
N SER A 111 10.93 16.73 8.22
CA SER A 111 10.82 15.46 8.96
C SER A 111 10.26 14.36 8.07
N THR A 112 9.25 14.65 7.25
CA THR A 112 8.70 13.69 6.29
C THR A 112 9.72 13.29 5.22
N ILE A 113 10.48 14.24 4.66
CA ILE A 113 11.56 13.93 3.70
C ILE A 113 12.57 12.97 4.32
N LYS A 114 13.04 13.27 5.54
CA LYS A 114 13.98 12.40 6.28
C LYS A 114 13.38 11.00 6.52
N ALA A 115 12.10 10.93 6.87
CA ALA A 115 11.43 9.67 7.11
C ALA A 115 11.29 8.83 5.82
N ILE A 116 11.00 9.45 4.67
CA ILE A 116 11.01 8.77 3.36
C ILE A 116 12.41 8.25 3.04
N VAL A 117 13.45 9.07 3.21
CA VAL A 117 14.84 8.64 2.97
C VAL A 117 15.22 7.46 3.86
N SER A 118 14.90 7.52 5.15
CA SER A 118 15.15 6.43 6.09
C SER A 118 14.41 5.15 5.70
N GLU A 119 13.16 5.27 5.24
CA GLU A 119 12.39 4.13 4.76
C GLU A 119 13.00 3.56 3.46
N CYS A 120 13.45 4.40 2.53
CA CYS A 120 14.17 3.95 1.34
C CYS A 120 15.44 3.16 1.69
N HIS A 121 16.22 3.58 2.69
CA HIS A 121 17.38 2.82 3.17
C HIS A 121 16.96 1.47 3.76
N ARG A 122 15.91 1.44 4.58
CA ARG A 122 15.37 0.21 5.17
C ARG A 122 14.99 -0.83 4.11
N TRP A 123 14.53 -0.37 2.95
CA TRP A 123 14.17 -1.19 1.78
C TRP A 123 15.33 -1.41 0.79
N GLY A 124 16.54 -0.95 1.10
CA GLY A 124 17.72 -1.11 0.24
C GLY A 124 17.59 -0.44 -1.13
N LEU A 125 16.88 0.69 -1.21
CA LEU A 125 16.74 1.42 -2.48
C LEU A 125 18.04 2.14 -2.83
N LEU A 126 18.35 2.21 -4.13
CA LEU A 126 19.43 3.05 -4.64
C LEU A 126 19.13 4.53 -4.43
N LYS A 127 20.16 5.38 -4.41
CA LYS A 127 20.00 6.84 -4.35
C LYS A 127 19.06 7.38 -5.43
N SER A 128 19.20 6.90 -6.67
CA SER A 128 18.33 7.28 -7.79
C SER A 128 16.88 6.83 -7.57
N GLN A 129 16.67 5.65 -7.00
CA GLN A 129 15.35 5.16 -6.65
C GLN A 129 14.72 6.03 -5.55
N CYS A 130 15.46 6.33 -4.47
CA CYS A 130 15.00 7.22 -3.39
C CYS A 130 14.63 8.62 -3.90
N ALA A 131 15.47 9.20 -4.78
CA ALA A 131 15.18 10.49 -5.41
C ALA A 131 13.83 10.51 -6.15
N TYR A 132 13.50 9.40 -6.82
CA TYR A 132 12.22 9.26 -7.50
C TYR A 132 11.03 9.10 -6.53
N VAL A 133 11.22 8.39 -5.42
CA VAL A 133 10.22 8.29 -4.34
C VAL A 133 9.91 9.67 -3.76
N LEU A 134 10.93 10.49 -3.47
CA LEU A 134 10.77 11.86 -2.98
C LEU A 134 10.03 12.74 -3.99
N ALA A 135 10.41 12.66 -5.27
CA ALA A 135 9.74 13.41 -6.34
C ALA A 135 8.25 13.06 -6.47
N THR A 136 7.92 11.78 -6.31
CA THR A 136 6.54 11.29 -6.29
C THR A 136 5.79 11.85 -5.08
N ALA A 137 6.32 11.70 -3.87
CA ALA A 137 5.68 12.19 -2.65
C ALA A 137 5.46 13.72 -2.67
N GLU A 138 6.41 14.45 -3.25
CA GLU A 138 6.30 15.89 -3.45
C GLU A 138 5.15 16.24 -4.41
N HIS A 139 5.08 15.58 -5.56
CA HIS A 139 4.06 15.84 -6.57
C HIS A 139 2.66 15.48 -6.09
N GLU A 140 2.51 14.29 -5.50
CA GLU A 140 1.20 13.74 -5.13
C GLU A 140 0.60 14.40 -3.89
N SER A 141 1.45 14.86 -2.97
CA SER A 141 0.99 15.18 -1.63
C SER A 141 1.72 16.33 -0.94
N ASN A 142 2.73 16.90 -1.60
CA ASN A 142 3.62 17.90 -1.04
C ASN A 142 4.21 17.47 0.33
N PHE A 143 4.52 16.18 0.47
CA PHE A 143 5.02 15.53 1.70
C PHE A 143 4.06 15.57 2.89
N GLN A 144 2.75 15.44 2.65
CA GLN A 144 1.72 15.32 3.69
C GLN A 144 0.80 14.14 3.39
N PRO A 145 0.42 13.30 4.36
CA PRO A 145 -0.48 12.18 4.10
C PRO A 145 -1.93 12.70 4.04
N VAL A 146 -2.34 13.19 2.87
CA VAL A 146 -3.63 13.84 2.66
C VAL A 146 -4.65 12.93 1.98
N ARG A 147 -5.92 13.30 2.11
CA ARG A 147 -6.99 12.80 1.25
C ARG A 147 -6.93 13.52 -0.10
N GLU A 148 -7.29 12.83 -1.17
CA GLU A 148 -7.52 13.46 -2.45
C GLU A 148 -8.56 14.58 -2.32
N ALA A 149 -8.28 15.74 -2.93
CA ALA A 149 -9.09 16.94 -2.77
C ALA A 149 -9.43 17.25 -1.29
N TRP A 150 -8.43 17.22 -0.40
CA TRP A 150 -8.60 17.39 1.05
C TRP A 150 -9.29 18.68 1.46
N TRP A 151 -9.27 19.71 0.61
CA TRP A 151 -10.00 20.98 0.81
C TRP A 151 -11.50 20.89 0.48
N MET A 152 -11.95 19.79 -0.13
CA MET A 152 -13.35 19.53 -0.46
C MET A 152 -14.02 18.66 0.61
N GLY A 153 -15.35 18.78 0.72
CA GLY A 153 -16.15 17.94 1.60
C GLY A 153 -16.33 16.51 1.08
N GLU A 154 -16.74 15.59 1.97
CA GLU A 154 -16.94 14.17 1.62
C GLU A 154 -18.07 13.96 0.61
N ALA A 155 -19.13 14.77 0.68
CA ALA A 155 -20.22 14.75 -0.29
C ALA A 155 -19.72 15.04 -1.71
N TRP A 156 -18.80 15.99 -1.86
CA TRP A 156 -18.19 16.30 -3.14
C TRP A 156 -17.38 15.11 -3.66
N ARG A 157 -16.54 14.49 -2.82
CA ARG A 157 -15.78 13.29 -3.22
C ARG A 157 -16.68 12.15 -3.66
N ARG A 158 -17.77 11.90 -2.94
CA ARG A 158 -18.76 10.88 -3.30
C ARG A 158 -19.38 11.13 -4.68
N GLN A 159 -19.65 12.38 -5.01
CA GLN A 159 -20.27 12.75 -6.28
C GLN A 159 -19.29 12.81 -7.45
N ASN A 160 -18.01 13.13 -7.20
CA ASN A 160 -17.06 13.49 -8.25
C ASN A 160 -15.95 12.44 -8.48
N LEU A 161 -15.68 11.57 -7.51
CA LEU A 161 -14.62 10.56 -7.63
C LEU A 161 -15.22 9.20 -7.97
N ARG A 162 -14.92 8.70 -9.18
CA ARG A 162 -15.44 7.42 -9.71
C ARG A 162 -15.15 6.19 -8.85
N TYR A 163 -14.14 6.29 -7.99
CA TYR A 163 -13.67 5.21 -7.12
C TYR A 163 -14.00 5.46 -5.65
N TRP A 164 -14.90 6.40 -5.33
CA TRP A 164 -15.36 6.57 -3.95
C TRP A 164 -15.90 5.24 -3.37
N PRO A 165 -15.57 4.87 -2.11
CA PRO A 165 -14.78 5.59 -1.09
C PRO A 165 -13.25 5.40 -1.17
N TRP A 166 -12.75 4.71 -2.18
CA TRP A 166 -11.35 4.32 -2.42
C TRP A 166 -10.53 5.39 -3.15
N TYR A 167 -10.75 6.66 -2.82
CA TYR A 167 -9.97 7.77 -3.36
C TYR A 167 -8.57 7.87 -2.76
N GLY A 168 -7.74 8.74 -3.33
CA GLY A 168 -6.32 8.87 -2.98
C GLY A 168 -6.11 9.17 -1.49
N ARG A 169 -5.22 8.42 -0.85
CA ARG A 169 -4.76 8.65 0.52
C ARG A 169 -3.25 8.44 0.66
N GLY A 170 -2.65 9.17 1.60
CA GLY A 170 -1.24 9.03 1.96
C GLY A 170 -0.30 9.77 1.00
N TYR A 171 1.01 9.57 1.17
CA TYR A 171 2.04 10.32 0.45
C TYR A 171 2.06 10.05 -1.07
N GLY A 172 1.65 8.85 -1.49
CA GLY A 172 1.61 8.44 -2.89
C GLY A 172 0.20 8.38 -3.49
N GLN A 173 -0.81 8.94 -2.80
CA GLN A 173 -2.22 8.96 -3.25
C GLN A 173 -2.75 7.59 -3.71
N MET A 174 -2.69 6.59 -2.82
CA MET A 174 -3.20 5.24 -3.14
C MET A 174 -4.71 5.25 -3.40
N THR A 175 -5.12 4.86 -4.60
CA THR A 175 -6.52 4.78 -5.07
C THR A 175 -6.96 3.34 -5.35
N TRP A 176 -8.28 3.13 -5.51
CA TRP A 176 -8.96 1.89 -5.93
C TRP A 176 -9.10 0.79 -4.87
N ASP A 177 -10.29 0.19 -4.81
CA ASP A 177 -10.65 -0.93 -3.90
C ASP A 177 -9.58 -2.04 -3.89
N PHE A 178 -9.11 -2.46 -5.06
CA PHE A 178 -8.15 -3.55 -5.17
C PHE A 178 -6.81 -3.24 -4.48
N ASN A 179 -6.37 -1.97 -4.45
CA ASN A 179 -5.15 -1.57 -3.75
C ASN A 179 -5.38 -1.53 -2.24
N TYR A 180 -6.53 -1.03 -1.78
CA TYR A 180 -6.88 -1.06 -0.35
C TYR A 180 -6.97 -2.50 0.17
N ARG A 181 -7.63 -3.41 -0.57
CA ARG A 181 -7.66 -4.85 -0.25
C ARG A 181 -6.27 -5.47 -0.27
N LYS A 182 -5.44 -5.12 -1.25
CA LYS A 182 -4.06 -5.62 -1.36
C LYS A 182 -3.25 -5.22 -0.13
N TYR A 183 -3.28 -3.95 0.26
CA TYR A 183 -2.54 -3.49 1.43
C TYR A 183 -3.16 -3.95 2.75
N GLU A 184 -4.48 -4.14 2.84
CA GLU A 184 -5.10 -4.81 3.98
C GLU A 184 -4.53 -6.22 4.15
N ARG A 185 -4.46 -6.99 3.06
CA ARG A 185 -3.83 -8.32 3.08
C ARG A 185 -2.34 -8.27 3.39
N LEU A 186 -1.60 -7.28 2.90
CA LEU A 186 -0.16 -7.21 3.18
C LEU A 186 0.13 -6.84 4.65
N THR A 187 -0.74 -6.04 5.26
CA THR A 187 -0.46 -5.39 6.55
C THR A 187 -1.28 -5.94 7.72
N GLY A 188 -2.38 -6.67 7.45
CA GLY A 188 -3.41 -7.03 8.44
C GLY A 188 -4.30 -5.86 8.87
N ILE A 189 -3.97 -4.62 8.47
CA ILE A 189 -4.69 -3.41 8.86
C ILE A 189 -5.97 -3.33 8.03
N LYS A 190 -7.14 -3.23 8.68
CA LYS A 190 -8.47 -3.25 8.07
C LYS A 190 -8.80 -1.98 7.25
N LEU A 191 -8.01 -1.73 6.21
CA LEU A 191 -8.12 -0.59 5.28
C LEU A 191 -9.44 -0.59 4.52
N THR A 192 -10.05 -1.73 4.28
CA THR A 192 -11.35 -1.82 3.62
C THR A 192 -12.50 -1.43 4.54
N GLN A 193 -12.35 -1.60 5.84
CA GLN A 193 -13.32 -1.15 6.85
C GLN A 193 -13.10 0.32 7.21
N LYS A 194 -11.83 0.76 7.30
CA LYS A 194 -11.46 2.13 7.63
C LYS A 194 -10.36 2.64 6.69
N PRO A 195 -10.71 3.15 5.49
CA PRO A 195 -9.75 3.60 4.47
C PRO A 195 -8.79 4.69 4.96
N ASP A 196 -9.25 5.54 5.88
CA ASP A 196 -8.45 6.61 6.47
C ASP A 196 -7.25 6.12 7.30
N LEU A 197 -7.16 4.82 7.62
CA LEU A 197 -5.94 4.25 8.20
C LEU A 197 -4.75 4.42 7.25
N ALA A 198 -4.95 4.50 5.93
CA ALA A 198 -3.89 4.82 4.95
C ALA A 198 -3.29 6.23 5.10
N LEU A 199 -3.88 7.10 5.93
CA LEU A 199 -3.33 8.42 6.28
C LEU A 199 -2.36 8.37 7.47
N GLN A 200 -2.29 7.23 8.18
CA GLN A 200 -1.33 7.07 9.27
C GLN A 200 0.10 7.20 8.71
N PRO A 201 0.94 8.12 9.22
CA PRO A 201 2.20 8.48 8.59
C PRO A 201 3.14 7.30 8.32
N ASN A 202 3.33 6.40 9.30
CA ASN A 202 4.16 5.21 9.13
C ASN A 202 3.59 4.21 8.10
N LEU A 203 2.27 3.98 8.10
CA LEU A 203 1.63 3.13 7.11
C LEU A 203 1.70 3.73 5.70
N ALA A 204 1.48 5.05 5.58
CA ALA A 204 1.59 5.76 4.32
C ALA A 204 3.02 5.71 3.74
N LEU A 205 4.06 5.80 4.59
CA LEU A 205 5.46 5.62 4.19
C LEU A 205 5.69 4.21 3.65
N TYR A 206 5.25 3.19 4.41
CA TYR A 206 5.36 1.80 3.99
C TYR A 206 4.68 1.58 2.64
N ILE A 207 3.42 2.00 2.48
CA ILE A 207 2.65 1.87 1.23
C ILE A 207 3.39 2.53 0.06
N LEU A 208 3.92 3.74 0.24
CA LEU A 208 4.67 4.46 -0.78
C LEU A 208 5.91 3.66 -1.22
N VAL A 209 6.80 3.33 -0.28
CA VAL A 209 8.10 2.72 -0.59
C VAL A 209 7.93 1.28 -1.07
N HIS A 210 7.15 0.46 -0.34
CA HIS A 210 6.84 -0.91 -0.74
C HIS A 210 6.18 -0.93 -2.12
N GLY A 211 5.19 -0.06 -2.36
CA GLY A 211 4.43 -0.02 -3.60
C GLY A 211 5.29 0.27 -4.81
N MET A 212 6.19 1.25 -4.67
CA MET A 212 7.12 1.61 -5.74
C MET A 212 8.21 0.55 -5.94
N LYS A 213 8.74 -0.03 -4.86
CA LYS A 213 9.80 -1.06 -4.93
C LYS A 213 9.31 -2.35 -5.55
N THR A 214 8.10 -2.79 -5.22
CA THR A 214 7.54 -4.09 -5.66
C THR A 214 6.64 -3.99 -6.88
N GLY A 215 6.29 -2.77 -7.30
CA GLY A 215 5.31 -2.54 -8.37
C GLY A 215 3.88 -2.87 -7.96
N SER A 216 3.56 -2.82 -6.66
CA SER A 216 2.24 -3.21 -6.16
C SER A 216 1.08 -2.31 -6.62
N PHE A 217 1.34 -1.13 -7.18
CA PHE A 217 0.27 -0.25 -7.69
C PHE A 217 -0.19 -0.62 -9.10
N THR A 218 0.74 -0.78 -10.04
CA THR A 218 0.44 -0.95 -11.48
C THR A 218 1.08 -2.20 -12.12
N GLY A 219 1.96 -2.90 -11.41
CA GLY A 219 2.81 -3.97 -11.93
C GLY A 219 4.21 -3.50 -12.36
N TYR A 220 4.42 -2.20 -12.54
CA TYR A 220 5.75 -1.63 -12.77
C TYR A 220 6.41 -1.23 -11.46
N SER A 221 7.66 -1.62 -11.27
CA SER A 221 8.49 -1.30 -10.11
C SER A 221 9.59 -0.30 -10.44
N LEU A 222 10.23 0.21 -9.38
CA LEU A 222 11.47 1.00 -9.49
C LEU A 222 12.52 0.27 -10.33
N GLU A 223 12.70 -1.04 -10.13
CA GLU A 223 13.75 -1.82 -10.80
C GLU A 223 13.56 -1.90 -12.33
N ASN A 224 12.31 -1.79 -12.80
CA ASN A 224 12.01 -1.78 -14.24
C ASN A 224 12.57 -0.53 -14.95
N TRP A 225 12.74 0.59 -14.25
CA TRP A 225 13.08 1.89 -14.86
C TRP A 225 14.34 2.54 -14.27
N ILE A 226 14.66 2.24 -13.02
CA ILE A 226 15.74 2.84 -12.25
C ILE A 226 16.45 1.70 -11.51
N ASN A 227 17.64 1.34 -11.97
CA ASN A 227 18.46 0.26 -11.43
C ASN A 227 19.95 0.59 -11.62
N SER A 228 20.84 -0.37 -11.39
CA SER A 228 22.28 -0.15 -11.51
C SER A 228 22.77 0.12 -12.94
N LYS A 229 21.97 -0.23 -13.96
CA LYS A 229 22.33 -0.11 -15.38
C LYS A 229 21.62 1.05 -16.08
N GLN A 230 20.48 1.51 -15.56
CA GLN A 230 19.68 2.58 -16.17
C GLN A 230 19.00 3.45 -15.12
N THR A 231 18.76 4.72 -15.45
CA THR A 231 17.91 5.61 -14.65
C THR A 231 16.99 6.39 -15.58
N ASN A 232 15.73 5.94 -15.69
CA ASN A 232 14.70 6.57 -16.50
C ASN A 232 13.57 7.11 -15.62
N PHE A 233 13.78 8.31 -15.07
CA PHE A 233 12.78 8.97 -14.22
C PHE A 233 11.47 9.28 -14.94
N TYR A 234 11.51 9.48 -16.26
CA TYR A 234 10.30 9.75 -17.05
C TYR A 234 9.38 8.52 -17.10
N LYS A 235 9.93 7.36 -17.53
CA LYS A 235 9.15 6.11 -17.58
C LYS A 235 8.78 5.57 -16.21
N ALA A 236 9.52 5.92 -15.16
CA ALA A 236 9.18 5.56 -13.79
C ALA A 236 7.79 6.05 -13.35
N ARG A 237 7.16 7.03 -14.04
CA ARG A 237 5.77 7.42 -13.75
C ARG A 237 4.77 6.26 -13.84
N MET A 238 5.06 5.30 -14.72
CA MET A 238 4.28 4.06 -14.89
C MET A 238 4.10 3.24 -13.60
N ILE A 239 4.94 3.47 -12.58
CA ILE A 239 4.85 2.82 -11.26
C ILE A 239 3.59 3.26 -10.51
N VAL A 240 3.15 4.52 -10.67
CA VAL A 240 2.05 5.12 -9.89
C VAL A 240 0.83 5.41 -10.76
N ASN A 241 1.04 5.94 -11.96
CA ASN A 241 -0.01 6.26 -12.93
C ASN A 241 0.53 5.97 -14.35
N GLY A 242 -0.13 6.43 -15.42
CA GLY A 242 0.42 6.37 -16.79
C GLY A 242 1.66 7.26 -16.98
N LEU A 243 1.67 8.11 -18.01
CA LEU A 243 2.74 9.11 -18.21
C LEU A 243 2.32 10.53 -17.84
N ASP A 244 1.18 10.67 -17.15
CA ASP A 244 0.69 11.97 -16.70
C ASP A 244 1.70 12.65 -15.78
N CYS A 245 2.01 13.92 -16.10
CA CYS A 245 3.03 14.74 -15.45
C CYS A 245 4.44 14.12 -15.37
N ALA A 246 4.76 13.11 -16.18
CA ALA A 246 6.04 12.38 -16.13
C ALA A 246 7.26 13.29 -16.26
N GLY A 247 7.22 14.29 -17.16
CA GLY A 247 8.31 15.25 -17.33
C GLY A 247 8.57 16.12 -16.09
N GLN A 248 7.52 16.59 -15.43
CA GLN A 248 7.65 17.42 -14.22
C GLN A 248 8.21 16.61 -13.05
N ILE A 249 7.71 15.39 -12.85
CA ILE A 249 8.18 14.48 -11.80
C ILE A 249 9.62 14.05 -12.08
N ALA A 250 9.98 13.79 -13.35
CA ALA A 250 11.35 13.48 -13.73
C ALA A 250 12.31 14.64 -13.39
N GLY A 251 11.91 15.89 -13.66
CA GLY A 251 12.67 17.08 -13.26
C GLY A 251 12.87 17.18 -11.75
N ARG A 252 11.82 16.92 -10.95
CA ARG A 252 11.90 16.85 -9.48
C ARG A 252 12.82 15.71 -9.01
N ALA A 253 12.76 14.55 -9.64
CA ALA A 253 13.63 13.42 -9.31
C ALA A 253 15.10 13.75 -9.58
N SER A 254 15.41 14.40 -10.70
CA SER A 254 16.76 14.91 -10.96
C SER A 254 17.22 15.95 -9.93
N TYR A 255 16.31 16.82 -9.45
CA TYR A 255 16.61 17.75 -8.37
C TYR A 255 16.94 16.99 -7.07
N TRP A 256 16.06 16.08 -6.62
CA TRP A 256 16.28 15.30 -5.39
C TRP A 256 17.55 14.45 -5.46
N TYR A 257 17.87 13.88 -6.62
CA TYR A 257 19.11 13.13 -6.82
C TYR A 257 20.36 13.97 -6.52
N ARG A 258 20.35 15.27 -6.88
CA ARG A 258 21.43 16.20 -6.54
C ARG A 258 21.43 16.61 -5.07
N GLN A 259 20.25 16.72 -4.45
CA GLN A 259 20.12 17.10 -3.03
C GLN A 259 20.52 15.99 -2.06
N LEU A 260 20.40 14.72 -2.45
CA LEU A 260 20.85 13.57 -1.66
C LEU A 260 22.39 13.44 -1.73
N THR A 261 23.11 14.38 -1.14
CA THR A 261 24.59 14.43 -1.20
C THR A 261 25.27 13.31 -0.42
N VAL A 262 24.63 12.83 0.65
CA VAL A 262 25.02 11.65 1.42
C VAL A 262 23.85 10.68 1.42
N TYR A 263 24.06 9.50 0.84
CA TYR A 263 23.09 8.41 0.74
C TYR A 263 23.85 7.08 0.67
#